data_AF-A0A9R1TZY3-F1
#
_entry.id   AF-A0A9R1TZY3-F1
#
_cell.length_a   1.000
_cell.length_b   1.000
_cell.length_c   1.000
_cell.angle_alpha   90.00
_cell.angle_beta   90.00
_cell.angle_gamma   90.00
#
_symmetry.space_group_name_H-M   'P 1'
#
loop_
_entity.id
_entity.type
_entity.pdbx_description
1 polymer ?
#
loop_
_entity_poly.entity_id
_entity_poly.type
_entity_poly.pdbx_seq_one_letter_code
_entity_poly.pdbx_strand_id
1 'polypeptide(L)'
;MEVPYEFHLRLERLAMVQISASLWKLPSILQQMKTFFTKDHAGEFQLLLIQYVTELHQKENWGVIISHITSMKHSFLPVFLKPSVMYLVEQMGMRIFEWLRSVTAKLLKYSKIEDYAQNIEYFIDNIEWTSMGTIDSIQIFKNRYDNPNIDKDYFMWFEACNYCLEDYAKNLWAQRSPESKQKTISKISGTIDDDFCLVAYWQSIIDKVPDIKQQLFMKNGRAVNRLCSSRDSIAVVMFKLSVYLGNEHAVRYFWNMMSCEERTKKAITGCEIILERRCTYPYCYATYCKKCSDIFCFLLLQMTHEERLQLIANEFDKTYDPFNTWILLLNWPWEDLFVQTLERAWGCFSIFDCKFFINKFETTVYTVDENYKLPQTSVYHKEILYKVCMSSPRNLRPHFTSRYKQLTTPPPEVTRKGPEIVRKLRLLKKPRLEFRSRCRHKKLRIERQE
;
A
#
# COMPACT_ATOMS: atom_id res chain seq x y z
N MET A 1 -29.77 -13.87 16.12
CA MET A 1 -29.25 -12.48 16.09
C MET A 1 -27.79 -12.57 15.75
N GLU A 2 -27.41 -12.19 14.54
CA GLU A 2 -26.00 -12.20 14.14
C GLU A 2 -25.27 -11.01 14.77
N VAL A 3 -24.04 -11.26 15.23
CA VAL A 3 -23.19 -10.22 15.80
C VAL A 3 -22.58 -9.42 14.64
N PRO A 4 -22.80 -8.09 14.58
CA PRO A 4 -22.22 -7.25 13.55
C PRO A 4 -20.68 -7.37 13.57
N TYR A 5 -20.03 -7.11 12.43
CA TYR A 5 -18.57 -6.93 12.43
C TYR A 5 -18.24 -5.67 13.22
N GLU A 6 -17.88 -5.84 14.48
CA GLU A 6 -17.38 -4.76 15.31
C GLU A 6 -15.87 -4.86 15.43
N PHE A 7 -15.19 -3.85 14.88
CA PHE A 7 -13.75 -3.72 15.00
C PHE A 7 -13.44 -2.93 16.27
N HIS A 8 -13.26 -3.64 17.40
CA HIS A 8 -12.85 -3.03 18.67
C HIS A 8 -11.37 -3.25 18.92
N LEU A 9 -10.61 -2.15 18.99
CA LEU A 9 -9.24 -2.21 19.48
C LEU A 9 -9.25 -2.45 21.00
N ARG A 10 -8.58 -3.51 21.43
CA ARG A 10 -8.32 -3.73 22.86
C ARG A 10 -7.42 -2.60 23.39
N LEU A 11 -7.62 -2.20 24.65
CA LEU A 11 -6.79 -1.18 25.31
C LEU A 11 -5.29 -1.51 25.21
N GLU A 12 -4.96 -2.79 25.33
CA GLU A 12 -3.59 -3.30 25.14
C GLU A 12 -3.03 -2.92 23.76
N ARG A 13 -3.81 -3.07 22.69
CA ARG A 13 -3.40 -2.72 21.32
C ARG A 13 -3.21 -1.22 21.16
N LEU A 14 -4.11 -0.41 21.71
CA LEU A 14 -3.96 1.05 21.72
C LEU A 14 -2.67 1.49 22.43
N ALA A 15 -2.40 0.91 23.60
CA ALA A 15 -1.17 1.19 24.35
C ALA A 15 0.08 0.78 23.56
N MET A 16 0.08 -0.40 22.93
CA MET A 16 1.20 -0.83 22.09
C MET A 16 1.41 0.09 20.88
N VAL A 17 0.35 0.53 20.22
CA VAL A 17 0.43 1.52 19.12
C VAL A 17 1.05 2.83 19.61
N GLN A 18 0.62 3.35 20.76
CA GLN A 18 1.18 4.59 21.33
C GLN A 18 2.66 4.45 21.67
N ILE A 19 3.05 3.32 22.28
CA ILE A 19 4.46 3.01 22.55
C ILE A 19 5.26 2.99 21.25
N SER A 20 4.81 2.23 20.25
CA SER A 20 5.50 2.13 18.96
C SER A 20 5.59 3.49 18.25
N ALA A 21 4.52 4.30 18.28
CA ALA A 21 4.52 5.67 17.77
C ALA A 21 5.57 6.55 18.46
N SER A 22 5.69 6.45 19.79
CA SER A 22 6.66 7.24 20.56
C SER A 22 8.11 6.90 20.20
N LEU A 23 8.40 5.64 19.87
CA LEU A 23 9.73 5.20 19.42
C LEU A 23 10.12 5.83 18.08
N TRP A 24 9.16 5.98 17.16
CA TRP A 24 9.36 6.66 15.88
C TRP A 24 9.52 8.19 16.01
N LYS A 25 9.07 8.78 17.13
CA LYS A 25 9.21 10.22 17.43
C LYS A 25 10.51 10.56 18.16
N LEU A 26 11.41 9.59 18.41
CA LEU A 26 12.70 9.86 19.04
C LEU A 26 13.56 10.79 18.16
N PRO A 27 14.18 11.86 18.70
CA PRO A 27 14.94 12.82 17.89
C PRO A 27 16.06 12.18 17.06
N SER A 28 16.73 11.16 17.59
CA SER A 28 17.78 10.42 16.88
C SER A 28 17.25 9.64 15.68
N ILE A 29 16.01 9.14 15.76
CA ILE A 29 15.34 8.43 14.67
C ILE A 29 14.85 9.42 13.62
N LEU A 30 14.20 10.52 14.03
CA LEU A 30 13.80 11.58 13.12
C LEU A 30 14.99 12.13 12.32
N GLN A 31 16.14 12.35 12.96
CA GLN A 31 17.34 12.79 12.27
C GLN A 31 17.87 11.76 11.24
N GLN A 32 17.78 10.47 11.54
CA GLN A 32 18.14 9.40 10.59
C GLN A 32 17.19 9.39 9.40
N MET A 33 15.88 9.55 9.63
CA MET A 33 14.89 9.63 8.57
C MET A 33 15.11 10.85 7.67
N LYS A 34 15.36 12.03 8.26
CA LYS A 34 15.69 13.24 7.50
C LYS A 34 16.92 13.02 6.65
N THR A 35 17.98 12.47 7.25
CA THR A 35 19.23 12.16 6.56
C THR A 35 18.99 11.22 5.38
N PHE A 36 18.20 10.16 5.58
CA PHE A 36 17.84 9.19 4.54
C PHE A 36 17.13 9.86 3.35
N PHE A 37 16.05 10.61 3.59
CA PHE A 37 15.25 11.21 2.51
C PHE A 37 15.83 12.49 1.89
N THR A 38 16.86 13.10 2.50
CA THR A 38 17.53 14.29 1.96
C THR A 38 18.85 13.97 1.26
N LYS A 39 19.69 13.06 1.79
CA LYS A 39 21.00 12.74 1.19
C LYS A 39 20.88 11.93 -0.10
N ASP A 40 19.95 10.97 -0.16
CA ASP A 40 19.82 10.07 -1.32
C ASP A 40 19.34 10.79 -2.60
N HIS A 41 18.81 12.01 -2.47
CA HIS A 41 18.25 12.77 -3.60
C HIS A 41 19.09 13.98 -4.02
N ALA A 42 20.21 14.27 -3.36
CA ALA A 42 21.05 15.43 -3.70
C ALA A 42 21.89 15.24 -4.99
N GLY A 43 22.04 14.01 -5.51
CA GLY A 43 22.97 13.70 -6.60
C GLY A 43 22.40 13.08 -7.89
N GLU A 44 21.23 12.45 -7.87
CA GLU A 44 20.71 11.67 -9.02
C GLU A 44 19.25 11.99 -9.37
N PHE A 45 18.99 13.25 -9.72
CA PHE A 45 17.65 13.69 -10.13
C PHE A 45 17.22 13.24 -11.53
N GLN A 46 18.06 12.51 -12.27
CA GLN A 46 17.86 12.34 -13.72
C GLN A 46 17.23 11.03 -14.21
N LEU A 47 16.94 10.02 -13.39
CA LEU A 47 16.36 8.78 -13.94
C LEU A 47 15.22 8.19 -13.11
N LEU A 48 13.99 8.55 -13.51
CA LEU A 48 12.74 7.79 -13.28
C LEU A 48 12.86 6.29 -13.65
N LEU A 49 13.88 5.90 -14.42
CA LEU A 49 14.15 4.51 -14.84
C LEU A 49 14.99 3.68 -13.85
N ILE A 50 15.66 4.29 -12.85
CA ILE A 50 16.36 3.55 -11.78
C ILE A 50 15.41 3.32 -10.58
N GLN A 51 14.09 3.36 -10.74
CA GLN A 51 13.19 3.17 -9.59
C GLN A 51 13.25 1.76 -8.99
N TYR A 52 13.47 0.72 -9.81
CA TYR A 52 13.40 -0.67 -9.35
C TYR A 52 14.68 -1.17 -8.65
N VAL A 53 15.86 -0.83 -9.19
CA VAL A 53 17.15 -1.19 -8.56
C VAL A 53 17.38 -0.39 -7.27
N THR A 54 16.91 0.86 -7.25
CA THR A 54 16.96 1.72 -6.05
C THR A 54 15.97 1.25 -4.98
N GLU A 55 14.84 0.63 -5.35
CA GLU A 55 13.83 0.19 -4.38
C GLU A 55 14.36 -0.86 -3.38
N LEU A 56 15.08 -1.88 -3.85
CA LEU A 56 15.66 -2.88 -2.95
C LEU A 56 16.75 -2.27 -2.07
N HIS A 57 17.61 -1.42 -2.62
CA HIS A 57 18.68 -0.78 -1.85
C HIS A 57 18.15 0.19 -0.79
N GLN A 58 17.16 1.01 -1.14
CA GLN A 58 16.47 1.90 -0.20
C GLN A 58 15.76 1.12 0.89
N LYS A 59 15.12 -0.01 0.56
CA LYS A 59 14.49 -0.88 1.56
C LYS A 59 15.50 -1.49 2.52
N GLU A 60 16.66 -1.95 2.03
CA GLU A 60 17.73 -2.46 2.89
C GLU A 60 18.28 -1.39 3.83
N ASN A 61 18.53 -0.18 3.31
CA ASN A 61 19.01 0.95 4.11
C ASN A 61 17.96 1.40 5.14
N TRP A 62 16.67 1.40 4.78
CA TRP A 62 15.57 1.68 5.72
C TRP A 62 15.49 0.61 6.83
N GLY A 63 15.75 -0.65 6.48
CA GLY A 63 15.86 -1.75 7.43
C GLY A 63 16.89 -1.51 8.54
N VAL A 64 17.93 -0.69 8.29
CA VAL A 64 18.90 -0.29 9.31
C VAL A 64 18.27 0.60 10.38
N ILE A 65 17.38 1.54 9.99
CA ILE A 65 16.67 2.40 10.95
C ILE A 65 15.72 1.56 11.80
N ILE A 66 14.96 0.64 11.18
CA ILE A 66 14.09 -0.30 11.91
C ILE A 66 14.91 -1.18 12.86
N SER A 67 16.04 -1.73 12.39
CA SER A 67 16.94 -2.56 13.20
C SER A 67 17.52 -1.78 14.37
N HIS A 68 17.87 -0.51 14.16
CA HIS A 68 18.35 0.35 15.23
C HIS A 68 17.30 0.52 16.32
N ILE A 69 16.05 0.86 15.97
CA ILE A 69 14.95 0.98 16.94
C ILE A 69 14.75 -0.34 17.69
N THR A 70 14.62 -1.45 16.97
CA THR A 70 14.35 -2.77 17.57
C THR A 70 15.50 -3.31 18.43
N SER A 71 16.74 -2.84 18.19
CA SER A 71 17.92 -3.16 19.00
C SER A 71 18.06 -2.30 20.27
N MET A 72 17.31 -1.20 20.38
CA MET A 72 17.38 -0.33 21.56
C MET A 72 17.00 -1.11 22.81
N LYS A 73 17.62 -0.77 23.94
CA LYS A 73 17.25 -1.35 25.23
C LYS A 73 15.88 -0.81 25.64
N HIS A 74 14.83 -1.53 25.31
CA HIS A 74 13.47 -1.27 25.78
C HIS A 74 13.26 -1.84 27.19
N SER A 75 14.12 -1.47 28.14
CA SER A 75 14.08 -1.98 29.52
C SER A 75 12.78 -1.68 30.26
N PHE A 76 11.98 -0.75 29.74
CA PHE A 76 10.66 -0.41 30.25
C PHE A 76 9.54 -1.33 29.76
N LEU A 77 9.78 -2.18 28.74
CA LEU A 77 8.76 -3.08 28.22
C LEU A 77 8.79 -4.43 28.95
N PRO A 78 7.64 -4.94 29.42
CA PRO A 78 7.53 -6.31 29.87
C PRO A 78 7.98 -7.30 28.80
N VAL A 79 8.70 -8.35 29.20
CA VAL A 79 9.29 -9.34 28.29
C VAL A 79 8.26 -9.93 27.32
N PHE A 80 7.04 -10.18 27.80
CA PHE A 80 5.96 -10.78 26.99
C PHE A 80 5.38 -9.82 25.95
N LEU A 81 5.42 -8.49 26.16
CA LEU A 81 4.93 -7.49 25.20
C LEU A 81 5.95 -7.14 24.12
N LYS A 82 7.23 -7.40 24.40
CA LYS A 82 8.33 -7.00 23.51
C LYS A 82 8.13 -7.48 22.07
N PRO A 83 7.79 -8.75 21.77
CA PRO A 83 7.61 -9.20 20.39
C PRO A 83 6.50 -8.42 19.65
N SER A 84 5.35 -8.21 20.30
CA SER A 84 4.20 -7.54 19.71
C SER A 84 4.44 -6.04 19.47
N VAL A 85 5.11 -5.36 20.39
CA VAL A 85 5.52 -3.95 20.21
C VAL A 85 6.55 -3.84 19.09
N MET A 86 7.54 -4.73 19.04
CA MET A 86 8.56 -4.70 17.98
C MET A 86 7.97 -5.01 16.61
N TYR A 87 7.01 -5.94 16.51
CA TYR A 87 6.24 -6.15 15.28
C TYR A 87 5.54 -4.85 14.83
N LEU A 88 4.87 -4.15 15.74
CA LEU A 88 4.23 -2.87 15.42
C LEU A 88 5.23 -1.80 14.97
N VAL A 89 6.39 -1.72 15.62
CA VAL A 89 7.47 -0.82 15.20
C VAL A 89 7.90 -1.12 13.76
N GLU A 90 8.09 -2.40 13.42
CA GLU A 90 8.43 -2.82 12.04
C GLU A 90 7.33 -2.39 11.05
N GLN A 91 6.06 -2.70 11.34
CA GLN A 91 4.94 -2.36 10.45
C GLN A 91 4.77 -0.85 10.26
N MET A 92 4.86 -0.09 11.35
CA MET A 92 4.80 1.38 11.33
C MET A 92 5.96 1.96 10.52
N GLY A 93 7.17 1.44 10.70
CA GLY A 93 8.33 1.84 9.92
C GLY A 93 8.16 1.62 8.43
N MET A 94 7.62 0.48 8.03
CA MET A 94 7.35 0.20 6.62
C MET A 94 6.29 1.13 6.04
N ARG A 95 5.26 1.47 6.82
CA ARG A 95 4.22 2.43 6.41
C ARG A 95 4.79 3.86 6.27
N ILE A 96 5.64 4.29 7.19
CA ILE A 96 6.36 5.57 7.09
C ILE A 96 7.18 5.62 5.82
N PHE A 97 7.99 4.60 5.55
CA PHE A 97 8.83 4.54 4.36
C PHE A 97 8.02 4.66 3.08
N GLU A 98 6.95 3.87 2.95
CA GLU A 98 6.11 3.86 1.75
C GLU A 98 5.37 5.19 1.55
N TRP A 99 4.84 5.75 2.64
CA TRP A 99 4.17 7.04 2.61
C TRP A 99 5.14 8.17 2.25
N LEU A 100 6.28 8.28 2.94
CA LEU A 100 7.30 9.30 2.62
C LEU A 100 7.85 9.14 1.21
N ARG A 101 8.07 7.91 0.73
CA ARG A 101 8.44 7.66 -0.68
C ARG A 101 7.38 8.20 -1.64
N SER A 102 6.09 7.96 -1.35
CA SER A 102 4.99 8.51 -2.15
C SER A 102 4.93 10.04 -2.09
N VAL A 103 5.16 10.63 -0.92
CA VAL A 103 5.19 12.08 -0.72
C VAL A 103 6.37 12.69 -1.48
N THR A 104 7.56 12.12 -1.36
CA THR A 104 8.76 12.50 -2.14
C THR A 104 8.46 12.48 -3.62
N ALA A 105 7.93 11.39 -4.17
CA ALA A 105 7.61 11.30 -5.60
C ALA A 105 6.66 12.42 -6.05
N LYS A 106 5.66 12.76 -5.23
CA LYS A 106 4.73 13.86 -5.50
C LYS A 106 5.39 15.23 -5.38
N LEU A 107 6.20 15.49 -4.34
CA LEU A 107 6.94 16.73 -4.16
C LEU A 107 7.86 17.00 -5.36
N LEU A 108 8.59 15.97 -5.81
CA LEU A 108 9.46 16.07 -6.99
C LEU A 108 8.69 16.41 -8.28
N LYS A 109 7.44 15.95 -8.39
CA LYS A 109 6.58 16.17 -9.55
C LYS A 109 5.84 17.52 -9.52
N TYR A 110 5.53 18.01 -8.33
CA TYR A 110 4.52 19.05 -8.13
C TYR A 110 4.98 20.28 -7.35
N SER A 111 6.11 20.21 -6.65
CA SER A 111 6.72 21.33 -5.92
C SER A 111 7.98 21.84 -6.63
N LYS A 112 8.49 22.97 -6.16
CA LYS A 112 9.82 23.47 -6.55
C LYS A 112 10.90 22.59 -5.92
N ILE A 113 11.99 22.37 -6.66
CA ILE A 113 13.07 21.48 -6.22
C ILE A 113 13.81 22.10 -5.03
N GLU A 114 13.95 23.42 -5.02
CA GLU A 114 14.63 24.19 -3.98
C GLU A 114 13.97 23.99 -2.60
N ASP A 115 12.65 23.75 -2.58
CA ASP A 115 11.88 23.57 -1.37
C ASP A 115 11.80 22.10 -0.93
N TYR A 116 12.38 21.15 -1.67
CA TYR A 116 12.21 19.71 -1.42
C TYR A 116 12.64 19.31 -0.01
N ALA A 117 13.85 19.70 0.40
CA ALA A 117 14.42 19.31 1.69
C ALA A 117 13.56 19.82 2.86
N GLN A 118 13.18 21.10 2.82
CA GLN A 118 12.32 21.68 3.85
C GLN A 118 10.94 21.00 3.90
N ASN A 119 10.36 20.71 2.73
CA ASN A 119 9.07 20.03 2.65
C ASN A 119 9.11 18.61 3.22
N ILE A 120 10.13 17.81 2.88
CA ILE A 120 10.22 16.44 3.38
C ILE A 120 10.52 16.40 4.87
N GLU A 121 11.35 17.32 5.37
CA GLU A 121 11.61 17.46 6.81
C GLU A 121 10.33 17.82 7.58
N TYR A 122 9.50 18.73 7.04
CA TYR A 122 8.19 19.03 7.62
C TYR A 122 7.34 17.77 7.78
N PHE A 123 7.26 16.93 6.74
CA PHE A 123 6.47 15.69 6.82
C PHE A 123 7.02 14.69 7.84
N ILE A 124 8.34 14.63 8.00
CA ILE A 124 8.98 13.76 8.99
C ILE A 124 8.71 14.25 10.42
N ASP A 125 8.78 15.55 10.65
CA ASP A 125 8.57 16.13 11.98
C ASP A 125 7.10 16.10 12.43
N ASN A 126 6.17 16.07 11.47
CA ASN A 126 4.74 16.17 11.72
C ASN A 126 4.01 14.85 11.44
N ILE A 127 4.67 13.68 11.59
CA ILE A 127 3.99 12.39 11.45
C ILE A 127 2.94 12.24 12.56
N GLU A 128 1.68 12.16 12.13
CA GLU A 128 0.53 11.86 12.99
C GLU A 128 0.00 10.46 12.76
N TRP A 129 -0.52 9.86 13.83
CA TRP A 129 -0.99 8.49 13.87
C TRP A 129 -2.46 8.43 14.25
N THR A 130 -3.22 7.58 13.57
CA THR A 130 -4.57 7.20 13.98
C THR A 130 -4.53 6.28 15.20
N SER A 131 -5.67 6.05 15.84
CA SER A 131 -5.80 5.05 16.93
C SER A 131 -5.45 3.62 16.48
N MET A 132 -5.57 3.35 15.18
CA MET A 132 -5.20 2.09 14.54
C MET A 132 -3.68 1.93 14.33
N GLY A 133 -2.92 3.01 14.55
CA GLY A 133 -1.51 3.11 14.25
C GLY A 133 -1.19 3.48 12.80
N THR A 134 -2.18 3.64 11.92
CA THR A 134 -1.91 4.09 10.55
C THR A 134 -1.57 5.59 10.51
N ILE A 135 -0.93 6.06 9.43
CA ILE A 135 -0.59 7.48 9.27
C ILE A 135 -1.86 8.29 9.00
N ASP A 136 -2.09 9.36 9.77
CA ASP A 136 -3.22 10.28 9.57
C ASP A 136 -2.85 11.36 8.54
N SER A 137 -2.84 11.00 7.27
CA SER A 137 -2.44 11.91 6.19
C SER A 137 -3.31 13.16 6.09
N ILE A 138 -4.59 13.07 6.50
CA ILE A 138 -5.50 14.22 6.50
C ILE A 138 -5.11 15.20 7.60
N GLN A 139 -4.84 14.71 8.82
CA GLN A 139 -4.45 15.60 9.91
C GLN A 139 -3.11 16.28 9.61
N ILE A 140 -2.14 15.55 9.05
CA ILE A 140 -0.87 16.12 8.59
C ILE A 140 -1.10 17.22 7.54
N PHE A 141 -1.97 16.97 6.57
CA PHE A 141 -2.34 17.96 5.56
C PHE A 141 -2.98 19.22 6.19
N LYS A 142 -3.92 19.05 7.13
CA LYS A 142 -4.59 20.17 7.80
C LYS A 142 -3.60 21.02 8.59
N ASN A 143 -2.75 20.39 9.40
CA ASN A 143 -1.68 21.05 10.14
C ASN A 143 -0.75 21.84 9.21
N ARG A 144 -0.48 21.30 8.02
CA ARG A 144 0.34 21.98 7.00
C ARG A 144 -0.38 23.19 6.41
N TYR A 145 -1.66 23.05 6.08
CA TYR A 145 -2.47 24.12 5.50
C TYR A 145 -2.66 25.30 6.47
N ASP A 146 -2.80 25.00 7.76
CA ASP A 146 -3.01 25.98 8.82
C ASP A 146 -1.71 26.68 9.25
N ASN A 147 -0.54 26.16 8.84
CA ASN A 147 0.74 26.78 9.14
C ASN A 147 0.99 28.01 8.24
N PRO A 148 1.06 29.23 8.80
CA PRO A 148 1.23 30.45 8.00
C PRO A 148 2.61 30.57 7.35
N ASN A 149 3.60 29.78 7.80
CA ASN A 149 4.96 29.81 7.28
C ASN A 149 5.16 28.87 6.07
N ILE A 150 4.11 28.16 5.64
CA ILE A 150 4.18 27.22 4.51
C ILE A 150 3.39 27.79 3.34
N ASP A 151 4.07 27.93 2.20
CA ASP A 151 3.46 28.42 0.98
C ASP A 151 2.37 27.48 0.45
N LYS A 152 1.26 28.09 0.03
CA LYS A 152 0.09 27.40 -0.53
C LYS A 152 0.29 27.10 -2.02
N ASP A 153 1.11 26.09 -2.28
CA ASP A 153 1.56 25.73 -3.62
C ASP A 153 0.60 24.79 -4.40
N TYR A 154 1.05 24.32 -5.57
CA TYR A 154 0.31 23.33 -6.38
C TYR A 154 0.20 21.97 -5.71
N PHE A 155 1.25 21.53 -5.02
CA PHE A 155 1.24 20.26 -4.32
C PHE A 155 0.16 20.24 -3.24
N MET A 156 -0.03 21.32 -2.48
CA MET A 156 -1.11 21.40 -1.49
C MET A 156 -2.50 21.30 -2.11
N TRP A 157 -2.74 21.99 -3.23
CA TRP A 157 -4.03 21.88 -3.92
C TRP A 157 -4.26 20.47 -4.48
N PHE A 158 -3.22 19.85 -5.03
CA PHE A 158 -3.24 18.47 -5.51
C PHE A 158 -3.58 17.48 -4.39
N GLU A 159 -2.96 17.61 -3.21
CA GLU A 159 -3.27 16.78 -2.05
C GLU A 159 -4.68 17.00 -1.53
N ALA A 160 -5.16 18.26 -1.46
CA ALA A 160 -6.54 18.56 -1.08
C ALA A 160 -7.55 17.86 -2.01
N CYS A 161 -7.28 17.86 -3.31
CA CYS A 161 -8.08 17.13 -4.30
C CYS A 161 -8.07 15.63 -4.04
N ASN A 162 -6.89 15.04 -3.80
CA ASN A 162 -6.74 13.61 -3.55
C ASN A 162 -7.37 13.15 -2.25
N TYR A 163 -7.32 13.96 -1.19
CA TYR A 163 -7.98 13.69 0.08
C TYR A 163 -9.48 14.05 0.07
N CYS A 164 -9.99 14.57 -1.05
CA CYS A 164 -11.37 15.03 -1.19
C CYS A 164 -11.78 16.03 -0.10
N LEU A 165 -10.87 16.95 0.25
CA LEU A 165 -11.10 18.00 1.22
C LEU A 165 -11.72 19.22 0.53
N GLU A 166 -13.03 19.17 0.30
CA GLU A 166 -13.79 20.11 -0.54
C GLU A 166 -13.48 21.58 -0.27
N ASP A 167 -13.60 22.01 0.99
CA ASP A 167 -13.40 23.42 1.36
C ASP A 167 -11.94 23.86 1.15
N TYR A 168 -10.98 22.99 1.48
CA TYR A 168 -9.57 23.26 1.26
C TYR A 168 -9.24 23.33 -0.23
N ALA A 169 -9.77 22.42 -1.04
CA ALA A 169 -9.58 22.40 -2.49
C ALA A 169 -10.16 23.67 -3.14
N LYS A 170 -11.37 24.09 -2.74
CA LYS A 170 -12.00 25.34 -3.20
C LYS A 170 -11.17 26.57 -2.81
N ASN A 171 -10.78 26.67 -1.54
CA ASN A 171 -10.03 27.82 -1.03
C ASN A 171 -8.65 27.94 -1.69
N LEU A 172 -7.93 26.81 -1.82
CA LEU A 172 -6.64 26.77 -2.51
C LEU A 172 -6.78 27.13 -3.98
N TRP A 173 -7.82 26.66 -4.67
CA TRP A 173 -8.07 27.01 -6.07
C TRP A 173 -8.36 28.51 -6.25
N ALA A 174 -9.17 29.09 -5.36
CA ALA A 174 -9.52 30.51 -5.40
C ALA A 174 -8.28 31.42 -5.29
N GLN A 175 -7.28 31.01 -4.52
CA GLN A 175 -6.03 31.76 -4.30
C GLN A 175 -5.05 31.70 -5.49
N ARG A 176 -5.26 30.83 -6.48
CA ARG A 176 -4.33 30.69 -7.62
C ARG A 176 -4.52 31.78 -8.66
N SER A 177 -3.41 32.25 -9.23
CA SER A 177 -3.43 33.14 -10.38
C SER A 177 -4.04 32.46 -11.63
N PRO A 178 -4.63 33.24 -12.56
CA PRO A 178 -5.14 32.72 -13.82
C PRO A 178 -4.09 31.94 -14.63
N GLU A 179 -2.83 32.40 -14.70
CA GLU A 179 -1.79 31.65 -15.46
C GLU A 179 -1.50 30.30 -14.82
N SER A 180 -1.50 30.25 -13.49
CA SER A 180 -1.26 29.04 -12.72
C SER A 180 -2.39 28.01 -12.90
N LYS A 181 -3.64 28.48 -12.97
CA LYS A 181 -4.80 27.65 -13.32
C LYS A 181 -4.70 27.13 -14.76
N GLN A 182 -4.34 27.98 -15.72
CA GLN A 182 -4.17 27.58 -17.12
C GLN A 182 -3.06 26.52 -17.30
N LYS A 183 -1.93 26.69 -16.60
CA LYS A 183 -0.83 25.69 -16.60
C LYS A 183 -1.26 24.36 -15.98
N THR A 184 -2.17 24.39 -15.01
CA THR A 184 -2.74 23.18 -14.41
C THR A 184 -3.62 22.43 -15.42
N ILE A 185 -4.48 23.16 -16.12
CA ILE A 185 -5.35 22.62 -17.17
C ILE A 185 -4.53 21.93 -18.26
N SER A 186 -3.46 22.58 -18.71
CA SER A 186 -2.60 22.00 -19.76
C SER A 186 -1.90 20.73 -19.29
N LYS A 187 -1.43 20.66 -18.03
CA LYS A 187 -0.87 19.43 -17.44
C LYS A 187 -1.88 18.29 -17.39
N ILE A 188 -3.12 18.56 -16.97
CA ILE A 188 -4.21 17.56 -16.94
C ILE A 188 -4.53 17.06 -18.35
N SER A 189 -4.41 17.92 -19.37
CA SER A 189 -4.70 17.55 -20.76
C SER A 189 -3.59 16.73 -21.43
N GLY A 190 -2.35 16.79 -20.94
CA GLY A 190 -1.18 16.24 -21.62
C GLY A 190 -0.75 14.84 -21.19
N THR A 191 -1.11 14.38 -20.00
CA THR A 191 -0.71 13.07 -19.46
C THR A 191 -1.85 12.39 -18.71
N ILE A 192 -2.28 11.24 -19.21
CA ILE A 192 -3.25 10.33 -18.57
C ILE A 192 -2.50 9.59 -17.46
N ASP A 193 -2.21 10.30 -16.37
CA ASP A 193 -1.74 9.66 -15.15
C ASP A 193 -2.94 9.42 -14.23
N ASP A 194 -2.93 8.26 -13.59
CA ASP A 194 -3.92 7.76 -12.63
C ASP A 194 -4.23 8.84 -11.55
N ASP A 195 -3.23 9.65 -11.22
CA ASP A 195 -3.27 10.78 -10.26
C ASP A 195 -4.21 11.96 -10.63
N PHE A 196 -4.60 12.14 -11.89
CA PHE A 196 -5.29 13.37 -12.32
C PHE A 196 -6.83 13.28 -12.30
N CYS A 197 -7.41 12.08 -12.09
CA CYS A 197 -8.86 11.92 -12.12
C CYS A 197 -9.57 12.80 -11.08
N LEU A 198 -9.05 12.83 -9.85
CA LEU A 198 -9.62 13.62 -8.76
C LEU A 198 -9.40 15.11 -8.95
N VAL A 199 -8.23 15.50 -9.46
CA VAL A 199 -7.92 16.90 -9.78
C VAL A 199 -8.87 17.43 -10.86
N ALA A 200 -9.04 16.67 -11.95
CA ALA A 200 -9.97 17.02 -13.02
C ALA A 200 -11.42 17.09 -12.53
N TYR A 201 -11.80 16.18 -11.62
CA TYR A 201 -13.11 16.21 -10.99
C TYR A 201 -13.33 17.51 -10.22
N TRP A 202 -12.44 17.82 -9.27
CA TRP A 202 -12.55 19.02 -8.44
C TRP A 202 -12.52 20.29 -9.25
N GLN A 203 -11.64 20.37 -10.25
CA GLN A 203 -11.59 21.51 -11.14
C GLN A 203 -12.93 21.72 -11.86
N SER A 204 -13.50 20.65 -12.43
CA SER A 204 -14.77 20.74 -13.16
C SER A 204 -15.93 21.16 -12.26
N ILE A 205 -15.95 20.68 -11.01
CA ILE A 205 -16.96 21.08 -10.02
C ILE A 205 -16.81 22.56 -9.64
N ILE A 206 -15.58 23.01 -9.40
CA ILE A 206 -15.32 24.40 -8.97
C ILE A 206 -15.56 25.40 -10.11
N ASP A 207 -15.09 25.08 -11.32
CA ASP A 207 -15.23 25.91 -12.51
C ASP A 207 -16.62 25.75 -13.18
N LYS A 208 -17.51 24.93 -12.60
CA LYS A 208 -18.89 24.64 -13.08
C LYS A 208 -18.95 24.17 -14.53
N VAL A 209 -18.04 23.29 -14.91
CA VAL A 209 -17.96 22.76 -16.28
C VAL A 209 -19.10 21.74 -16.51
N PRO A 210 -19.96 21.93 -17.53
CA PRO A 210 -21.23 21.21 -17.64
C PRO A 210 -21.13 19.73 -18.04
N ASP A 211 -19.96 19.22 -18.48
CA ASP A 211 -19.82 17.81 -18.88
C ASP A 211 -18.53 17.13 -18.37
N ILE A 212 -18.46 17.03 -17.04
CA ILE A 212 -17.37 16.34 -16.33
C ILE A 212 -17.23 14.87 -16.75
N LYS A 213 -18.35 14.20 -17.05
CA LYS A 213 -18.35 12.80 -17.46
C LYS A 213 -17.68 12.67 -18.82
N GLN A 214 -18.13 13.40 -19.83
CA GLN A 214 -17.51 13.33 -21.15
C GLN A 214 -16.01 13.64 -21.09
N GLN A 215 -15.58 14.60 -20.27
CA GLN A 215 -14.15 14.84 -20.07
C GLN A 215 -13.41 13.66 -19.45
N LEU A 216 -13.96 13.05 -18.39
CA LEU A 216 -13.36 11.86 -17.77
C LEU A 216 -13.34 10.66 -18.72
N PHE A 217 -14.43 10.42 -19.47
CA PHE A 217 -14.54 9.32 -20.43
C PHE A 217 -13.61 9.51 -21.64
N MET A 218 -13.50 10.74 -22.18
CA MET A 218 -12.60 11.03 -23.30
C MET A 218 -11.12 10.97 -22.88
N LYS A 219 -10.79 11.41 -21.66
CA LYS A 219 -9.39 11.48 -21.20
C LYS A 219 -8.87 10.18 -20.59
N ASN A 220 -9.70 9.37 -19.94
CA ASN A 220 -9.26 8.16 -19.21
C ASN A 220 -9.66 6.84 -19.91
N GLY A 221 -9.85 6.89 -21.23
CA GLY A 221 -10.68 5.96 -22.03
C GLY A 221 -10.36 4.47 -22.04
N ARG A 222 -9.40 3.95 -21.25
CA ARG A 222 -9.28 2.49 -21.05
C ARG A 222 -9.79 2.04 -19.69
N ALA A 223 -9.36 2.68 -18.60
CA ALA A 223 -9.84 2.33 -17.26
C ALA A 223 -11.30 2.75 -17.07
N VAL A 224 -11.66 3.99 -17.44
CA VAL A 224 -13.04 4.48 -17.32
C VAL A 224 -14.01 3.65 -18.17
N ASN A 225 -13.66 3.37 -19.43
CA ASN A 225 -14.53 2.60 -20.33
C ASN A 225 -14.72 1.15 -19.91
N ARG A 226 -13.76 0.55 -19.19
CA ARG A 226 -13.89 -0.80 -18.64
C ARG A 226 -14.74 -0.83 -17.38
N LEU A 227 -14.53 0.14 -16.49
CA LEU A 227 -15.13 0.13 -15.15
C LEU A 227 -16.52 0.75 -15.10
N CYS A 228 -16.80 1.74 -15.96
CA CYS A 228 -17.95 2.62 -15.83
C CYS A 228 -18.93 2.47 -16.99
N SER A 229 -20.22 2.50 -16.67
CA SER A 229 -21.31 2.60 -17.65
C SER A 229 -21.69 4.05 -17.86
N SER A 230 -22.19 4.40 -19.05
CA SER A 230 -22.79 5.74 -19.31
C SER A 230 -23.97 6.04 -18.37
N ARG A 231 -24.62 4.99 -17.83
CA ARG A 231 -25.73 5.09 -16.88
C ARG A 231 -25.29 5.34 -15.43
N ASP A 232 -24.03 5.10 -15.08
CA ASP A 232 -23.55 5.30 -13.71
C ASP A 232 -23.59 6.80 -13.35
N SER A 233 -24.00 7.15 -12.14
CA SER A 233 -23.89 8.53 -11.65
C SER A 233 -22.43 8.98 -11.54
N ILE A 234 -22.16 10.28 -11.48
CA ILE A 234 -20.77 10.77 -11.32
C ILE A 234 -20.14 10.25 -10.02
N ALA A 235 -20.93 10.13 -8.94
CA ALA A 235 -20.48 9.55 -7.68
C ALA A 235 -20.05 8.09 -7.85
N VAL A 236 -20.85 7.27 -8.55
CA VAL A 236 -20.48 5.88 -8.86
C VAL A 236 -19.23 5.79 -9.73
N VAL A 237 -19.12 6.62 -10.77
CA VAL A 237 -17.93 6.66 -11.64
C VAL A 237 -16.68 6.98 -10.82
N MET A 238 -16.73 8.03 -10.01
CA MET A 238 -15.60 8.47 -9.20
C MET A 238 -15.28 7.48 -8.07
N PHE A 239 -16.28 6.84 -7.47
CA PHE A 239 -16.08 5.75 -6.52
C PHE A 239 -15.28 4.60 -7.16
N LYS A 240 -15.74 4.07 -8.30
CA LYS A 240 -15.07 2.97 -9.00
C LYS A 240 -13.63 3.31 -9.40
N LEU A 241 -13.42 4.53 -9.90
CA LEU A 241 -12.07 5.02 -10.20
C LEU A 241 -11.21 5.12 -8.94
N SER A 242 -11.75 5.65 -7.85
CA SER A 242 -11.01 5.77 -6.59
C SER A 242 -10.62 4.41 -6.02
N VAL A 243 -11.53 3.42 -6.11
CA VAL A 243 -11.24 2.01 -5.76
C VAL A 243 -10.12 1.48 -6.65
N TYR A 244 -10.26 1.63 -7.97
CA TYR A 244 -9.24 1.18 -8.93
C TYR A 244 -7.88 1.77 -8.57
N LEU A 245 -7.81 3.09 -8.35
CA LEU A 245 -6.60 3.86 -8.04
C LEU A 245 -6.00 3.58 -6.65
N GLY A 246 -6.74 2.92 -5.76
CA GLY A 246 -6.30 2.69 -4.38
C GLY A 246 -6.29 3.96 -3.53
N ASN A 247 -7.21 4.89 -3.76
CA ASN A 247 -7.36 6.11 -2.95
C ASN A 247 -8.51 5.95 -1.93
N GLU A 248 -8.17 5.60 -0.69
CA GLU A 248 -9.13 5.35 0.39
C GLU A 248 -10.04 6.55 0.70
N HIS A 249 -9.47 7.75 0.80
CA HIS A 249 -10.21 8.95 1.17
C HIS A 249 -11.27 9.29 0.12
N ALA A 250 -10.89 9.19 -1.16
CA ALA A 250 -11.82 9.40 -2.26
C ALA A 250 -12.91 8.32 -2.32
N VAL A 251 -12.57 7.05 -2.04
CA VAL A 251 -13.58 5.98 -1.94
C VAL A 251 -14.64 6.33 -0.90
N ARG A 252 -14.24 6.72 0.31
CA ARG A 252 -15.17 7.07 1.40
C ARG A 252 -16.00 8.30 1.05
N TYR A 253 -15.38 9.32 0.46
CA TYR A 253 -16.07 10.54 0.03
C TYR A 253 -17.16 10.24 -1.00
N PHE A 254 -16.83 9.58 -2.10
CA PHE A 254 -17.80 9.26 -3.14
C PHE A 254 -18.81 8.19 -2.72
N TRP A 255 -18.43 7.28 -1.82
CA TRP A 255 -19.38 6.39 -1.16
C TRP A 255 -20.50 7.17 -0.48
N ASN A 256 -20.14 8.19 0.29
CA ASN A 256 -21.11 9.03 1.00
C ASN A 256 -21.96 9.92 0.07
N MET A 257 -21.53 10.15 -1.17
CA MET A 257 -22.33 10.85 -2.18
C MET A 257 -23.31 9.94 -2.93
N MET A 258 -23.08 8.62 -2.94
CA MET A 258 -23.99 7.66 -3.57
C MET A 258 -25.28 7.51 -2.76
N SER A 259 -26.37 7.20 -3.45
CA SER A 259 -27.64 6.79 -2.84
C SER A 259 -27.52 5.43 -2.14
N CYS A 260 -28.45 5.11 -1.24
CA CYS A 260 -28.46 3.82 -0.54
C CYS A 260 -28.58 2.63 -1.50
N GLU A 261 -29.38 2.76 -2.56
CA GLU A 261 -29.53 1.73 -3.59
C GLU A 261 -28.23 1.50 -4.36
N GLU A 262 -27.53 2.58 -4.75
CA GLU A 262 -26.23 2.48 -5.39
C GLU A 262 -25.22 1.80 -4.46
N ARG A 263 -25.10 2.22 -3.19
CA ARG A 263 -24.15 1.62 -2.23
C ARG A 263 -24.31 0.11 -2.10
N THR A 264 -25.53 -0.36 -1.90
CA THR A 264 -25.84 -1.79 -1.76
C THR A 264 -25.33 -2.58 -2.96
N LYS A 265 -25.56 -2.07 -4.18
CA LYS A 265 -25.12 -2.73 -5.42
C LYS A 265 -23.60 -2.61 -5.68
N LYS A 266 -22.92 -1.60 -5.13
CA LYS A 266 -21.53 -1.27 -5.49
C LYS A 266 -20.48 -1.72 -4.49
N ALA A 267 -20.84 -2.18 -3.29
CA ALA A 267 -19.88 -2.75 -2.35
C ALA A 267 -19.11 -3.93 -2.99
N ILE A 268 -19.86 -4.92 -3.52
CA ILE A 268 -19.29 -6.12 -4.15
C ILE A 268 -18.46 -5.72 -5.37
N THR A 269 -19.01 -4.85 -6.23
CA THR A 269 -18.27 -4.34 -7.41
C THR A 269 -16.96 -3.68 -7.03
N GLY A 270 -16.91 -2.90 -5.94
CA GLY A 270 -15.66 -2.30 -5.46
C GLY A 270 -14.62 -3.36 -5.09
N CYS A 271 -15.02 -4.40 -4.35
CA CYS A 271 -14.14 -5.53 -4.05
C CYS A 271 -13.69 -6.25 -5.33
N GLU A 272 -14.59 -6.53 -6.28
CA GLU A 272 -14.24 -7.16 -7.56
C GLU A 272 -13.22 -6.33 -8.36
N ILE A 273 -13.34 -4.99 -8.38
CA ILE A 273 -12.35 -4.10 -9.03
C ILE A 273 -10.96 -4.27 -8.40
N ILE A 274 -10.90 -4.36 -7.06
CA ILE A 274 -9.63 -4.56 -6.34
C ILE A 274 -8.98 -5.87 -6.78
N LEU A 275 -9.78 -6.94 -6.90
CA LEU A 275 -9.33 -8.28 -7.25
C LEU A 275 -8.95 -8.41 -8.73
N GLU A 276 -9.67 -7.77 -9.64
CA GLU A 276 -9.36 -7.81 -11.08
C GLU A 276 -8.04 -7.10 -11.42
N ARG A 277 -7.81 -5.89 -10.87
CA ARG A 277 -6.60 -5.10 -11.15
C ARG A 277 -5.33 -5.86 -10.74
N ARG A 278 -5.41 -6.70 -9.72
CA ARG A 278 -4.33 -7.58 -9.26
C ARG A 278 -3.79 -8.48 -10.37
N CYS A 279 -4.67 -9.12 -11.15
CA CYS A 279 -4.28 -10.06 -12.21
C CYS A 279 -3.47 -9.39 -13.32
N THR A 280 -3.55 -8.06 -13.45
CA THR A 280 -2.91 -7.33 -14.53
C THR A 280 -1.45 -6.94 -14.22
N TYR A 281 -1.06 -6.84 -12.93
CA TYR A 281 0.27 -6.33 -12.54
C TYR A 281 0.93 -7.13 -11.38
N PRO A 282 1.45 -8.34 -11.63
CA PRO A 282 2.04 -9.19 -10.59
C PRO A 282 3.25 -8.55 -9.88
N TYR A 283 4.06 -7.77 -10.61
CA TYR A 283 5.29 -7.16 -10.08
C TYR A 283 5.04 -6.01 -9.09
N CYS A 284 3.85 -5.40 -9.11
CA CYS A 284 3.47 -4.30 -8.22
C CYS A 284 2.58 -4.77 -7.06
N TYR A 285 2.42 -6.08 -6.91
CA TYR A 285 1.41 -6.71 -6.05
C TYR A 285 1.48 -6.25 -4.58
N ALA A 286 2.68 -6.25 -3.98
CA ALA A 286 2.84 -5.88 -2.58
C ALA A 286 2.41 -4.42 -2.30
N THR A 287 2.86 -3.48 -3.14
CA THR A 287 2.49 -2.05 -3.02
C THR A 287 1.00 -1.84 -3.26
N TYR A 288 0.43 -2.53 -4.25
CA TYR A 288 -0.99 -2.43 -4.58
C TYR A 288 -1.88 -2.98 -3.46
N CYS A 289 -1.55 -4.16 -2.91
CA CYS A 289 -2.29 -4.74 -1.79
C CYS A 289 -2.36 -3.80 -0.61
N LYS A 290 -1.24 -3.17 -0.26
CA LYS A 290 -1.19 -2.24 0.87
C LYS A 290 -2.07 -1.01 0.69
N LYS A 291 -2.20 -0.49 -0.54
CA LYS A 291 -3.13 0.61 -0.86
C LYS A 291 -4.59 0.19 -0.83
N CYS A 292 -4.87 -1.04 -1.25
CA CYS A 292 -6.25 -1.52 -1.38
C CYS A 292 -6.79 -2.21 -0.13
N SER A 293 -5.93 -2.55 0.85
CA SER A 293 -6.38 -3.25 2.06
C SER A 293 -7.35 -2.42 2.87
N ASP A 294 -7.07 -1.13 3.07
CA ASP A 294 -7.95 -0.22 3.81
C ASP A 294 -9.31 -0.04 3.09
N ILE A 295 -9.28 0.08 1.76
CA ILE A 295 -10.48 0.15 0.91
C ILE A 295 -11.27 -1.14 0.99
N PHE A 296 -10.60 -2.28 0.85
CA PHE A 296 -11.22 -3.60 0.88
C PHE A 296 -11.89 -3.85 2.23
N CYS A 297 -11.22 -3.53 3.34
CA CYS A 297 -11.79 -3.64 4.68
C CYS A 297 -12.98 -2.70 4.85
N PHE A 298 -12.87 -1.44 4.41
CA PHE A 298 -13.98 -0.50 4.42
C PHE A 298 -15.20 -1.08 3.70
N LEU A 299 -15.04 -1.58 2.48
CA LEU A 299 -16.13 -2.15 1.68
C LEU A 299 -16.71 -3.42 2.31
N LEU A 300 -15.87 -4.33 2.82
CA LEU A 300 -16.33 -5.52 3.54
C LEU A 300 -17.19 -5.13 4.75
N LEU A 301 -16.83 -4.08 5.49
CA LEU A 301 -17.61 -3.63 6.64
C LEU A 301 -18.96 -3.02 6.23
N GLN A 302 -19.11 -2.55 4.98
CA GLN A 302 -20.39 -2.06 4.46
C GLN A 302 -21.34 -3.17 4.00
N MET A 303 -20.85 -4.41 3.83
CA MET A 303 -21.65 -5.53 3.33
C MET A 303 -22.48 -6.21 4.42
N THR A 304 -23.62 -6.77 4.01
CA THR A 304 -24.37 -7.77 4.78
C THR A 304 -23.60 -9.10 4.86
N HIS A 305 -24.08 -10.05 5.66
CA HIS A 305 -23.44 -11.37 5.74
C HIS A 305 -23.55 -12.11 4.40
N GLU A 306 -24.72 -12.04 3.77
CA GLU A 306 -25.04 -12.68 2.50
C GLU A 306 -24.19 -12.14 1.36
N GLU A 307 -24.01 -10.81 1.28
CA GLU A 307 -23.15 -10.18 0.27
C GLU A 307 -21.69 -10.59 0.41
N ARG A 308 -21.19 -10.76 1.65
CA ARG A 308 -19.83 -11.27 1.88
C ARG A 308 -19.69 -12.71 1.44
N LEU A 309 -20.66 -13.57 1.77
CA LEU A 309 -20.66 -14.97 1.32
C LEU A 309 -20.74 -15.04 -0.21
N GLN A 310 -21.52 -14.17 -0.84
CA GLN A 310 -21.59 -14.07 -2.29
C GLN A 310 -20.25 -13.62 -2.89
N LEU A 311 -19.58 -12.62 -2.32
CA LEU A 311 -18.25 -12.20 -2.75
C LEU A 311 -17.25 -13.37 -2.68
N ILE A 312 -17.28 -14.11 -1.57
CA ILE A 312 -16.41 -15.27 -1.35
C ILE A 312 -16.70 -16.36 -2.39
N ALA A 313 -17.96 -16.73 -2.59
CA ALA A 313 -18.36 -17.73 -3.57
C ALA A 313 -17.95 -17.31 -5.00
N ASN A 314 -18.19 -16.05 -5.36
CA ASN A 314 -17.78 -15.50 -6.65
C ASN A 314 -16.27 -15.57 -6.86
N GLU A 315 -15.47 -15.38 -5.81
CA GLU A 315 -14.00 -15.47 -5.91
C GLU A 315 -13.56 -16.90 -6.20
N PHE A 316 -14.14 -17.89 -5.51
CA PHE A 316 -13.89 -19.31 -5.75
C PHE A 316 -14.26 -19.75 -7.16
N ASP A 317 -15.35 -19.22 -7.73
CA ASP A 317 -15.80 -19.57 -9.08
C ASP A 317 -14.99 -18.86 -10.18
N LYS A 318 -14.62 -17.60 -9.98
CA LYS A 318 -14.04 -16.75 -11.04
C LYS A 318 -12.52 -16.79 -11.10
N THR A 319 -11.83 -17.17 -10.01
CA THR A 319 -10.38 -17.00 -9.91
C THR A 319 -9.64 -18.31 -9.74
N TYR A 320 -8.50 -18.44 -10.38
CA TYR A 320 -7.58 -19.57 -10.16
C TYR A 320 -6.90 -19.54 -8.78
N ASP A 321 -7.11 -18.48 -7.99
CA ASP A 321 -6.38 -18.24 -6.73
C ASP A 321 -7.27 -17.45 -5.75
N PRO A 322 -8.25 -18.12 -5.11
CA PRO A 322 -9.29 -17.49 -4.29
C PRO A 322 -8.82 -17.07 -2.90
N PHE A 323 -7.52 -17.17 -2.61
CA PHE A 323 -6.95 -16.77 -1.32
C PHE A 323 -6.35 -15.38 -1.36
N ASN A 324 -6.50 -14.75 -2.51
CA ASN A 324 -5.89 -13.49 -2.86
C ASN A 324 -6.57 -12.30 -2.21
N THR A 325 -7.89 -12.38 -2.06
CA THR A 325 -8.69 -11.46 -1.27
C THR A 325 -8.29 -11.49 0.20
N TRP A 326 -8.04 -12.69 0.72
CA TRP A 326 -7.74 -12.92 2.13
C TRP A 326 -6.37 -12.38 2.54
N ILE A 327 -5.40 -12.40 1.62
CA ILE A 327 -4.07 -11.80 1.86
C ILE A 327 -4.16 -10.28 2.09
N LEU A 328 -5.18 -9.59 1.56
CA LEU A 328 -5.36 -8.17 1.84
C LEU A 328 -5.60 -7.91 3.34
N LEU A 329 -6.31 -8.83 4.00
CA LEU A 329 -6.60 -8.73 5.44
C LEU A 329 -5.40 -9.12 6.31
N LEU A 330 -4.35 -9.72 5.74
CA LEU A 330 -3.09 -9.96 6.45
C LEU A 330 -2.22 -8.71 6.57
N ASN A 331 -2.57 -7.64 5.85
CA ASN A 331 -1.86 -6.38 5.99
C ASN A 331 -2.31 -5.68 7.27
N TRP A 332 -1.32 -5.22 8.01
CA TRP A 332 -1.55 -4.35 9.15
C TRP A 332 -2.35 -3.09 8.76
N PRO A 333 -3.39 -2.69 9.52
CA PRO A 333 -3.79 -3.18 10.86
C PRO A 333 -4.97 -4.19 10.87
N TRP A 334 -5.24 -4.88 9.77
CA TRP A 334 -6.49 -5.64 9.56
C TRP A 334 -6.42 -7.12 9.95
N GLU A 335 -5.35 -7.57 10.60
CA GLU A 335 -5.09 -8.99 10.82
C GLU A 335 -6.10 -9.63 11.78
N ASP A 336 -6.66 -8.84 12.71
CA ASP A 336 -7.75 -9.30 13.58
C ASP A 336 -9.06 -9.52 12.81
N LEU A 337 -9.25 -8.79 11.71
CA LEU A 337 -10.39 -8.97 10.81
C LEU A 337 -10.21 -10.22 9.92
N PHE A 338 -8.96 -10.54 9.57
CA PHE A 338 -8.63 -11.74 8.78
C PHE A 338 -9.15 -13.02 9.44
N VAL A 339 -8.80 -13.26 10.72
CA VAL A 339 -9.19 -14.50 11.41
C VAL A 339 -10.71 -14.61 11.50
N GLN A 340 -11.40 -13.53 11.87
CA GLN A 340 -12.86 -13.51 11.99
C GLN A 340 -13.56 -13.76 10.65
N THR A 341 -13.01 -13.20 9.57
CA THR A 341 -13.59 -13.36 8.24
C THR A 341 -13.37 -14.77 7.72
N LEU A 342 -12.20 -15.34 7.99
CA LEU A 342 -11.86 -16.70 7.59
C LEU A 342 -12.70 -17.73 8.35
N GLU A 343 -12.95 -17.52 9.64
CA GLU A 343 -13.84 -18.33 10.47
C GLU A 343 -15.24 -18.49 9.86
N ARG A 344 -15.81 -17.38 9.38
CA ARG A 344 -17.13 -17.35 8.75
C ARG A 344 -17.13 -17.98 7.36
N ALA A 345 -15.97 -18.00 6.69
CA ALA A 345 -15.83 -18.52 5.34
C ALA A 345 -15.56 -20.02 5.29
N TRP A 346 -15.20 -20.67 6.40
CA TRP A 346 -14.82 -22.09 6.39
C TRP A 346 -15.85 -23.04 5.78
N GLY A 347 -17.14 -22.71 5.86
CA GLY A 347 -18.20 -23.50 5.22
C GLY A 347 -18.08 -23.58 3.70
N CYS A 348 -17.36 -22.63 3.08
CA CYS A 348 -17.12 -22.57 1.65
C CYS A 348 -15.87 -23.34 1.22
N PHE A 349 -15.05 -23.85 2.15
CA PHE A 349 -13.72 -24.39 1.84
C PHE A 349 -13.76 -25.92 1.75
N SER A 350 -13.28 -26.46 0.62
CA SER A 350 -12.92 -27.87 0.54
C SER A 350 -11.57 -28.15 1.24
N ILE A 351 -11.24 -29.43 1.41
CA ILE A 351 -9.92 -29.83 1.90
C ILE A 351 -8.81 -29.35 0.95
N PHE A 352 -9.08 -29.33 -0.36
CA PHE A 352 -8.13 -28.85 -1.36
C PHE A 352 -7.87 -27.35 -1.19
N ASP A 353 -8.93 -26.57 -1.03
CA ASP A 353 -8.89 -25.13 -0.77
C ASP A 353 -8.05 -24.81 0.46
N CYS A 354 -8.24 -25.57 1.55
CA CYS A 354 -7.46 -25.37 2.77
C CYS A 354 -5.96 -25.64 2.58
N LYS A 355 -5.59 -26.68 1.84
CA LYS A 355 -4.18 -26.97 1.55
C LYS A 355 -3.56 -25.87 0.70
N PHE A 356 -4.29 -25.41 -0.32
CA PHE A 356 -3.84 -24.34 -1.18
C PHE A 356 -3.67 -23.03 -0.39
N PHE A 357 -4.65 -22.69 0.46
CA PHE A 357 -4.58 -21.54 1.36
C PHE A 357 -3.35 -21.57 2.27
N ILE A 358 -3.09 -22.71 2.93
CA ILE A 358 -1.92 -22.87 3.81
C ILE A 358 -0.63 -22.60 3.02
N ASN A 359 -0.48 -23.22 1.85
CA ASN A 359 0.69 -23.02 1.01
C ASN A 359 0.83 -21.54 0.61
N LYS A 360 -0.27 -20.89 0.26
CA LYS A 360 -0.28 -19.48 -0.14
C LYS A 360 0.08 -18.55 1.03
N PHE A 361 -0.52 -18.78 2.19
CA PHE A 361 -0.22 -18.06 3.43
C PHE A 361 1.28 -18.15 3.71
N GLU A 362 1.86 -19.34 3.67
CA GLU A 362 3.29 -19.54 3.90
C GLU A 362 4.15 -18.83 2.88
N THR A 363 3.87 -18.98 1.58
CA THR A 363 4.64 -18.26 0.55
C THR A 363 4.58 -16.75 0.78
N THR A 364 3.45 -16.22 1.25
CA THR A 364 3.30 -14.80 1.59
C THR A 364 4.20 -14.43 2.78
N VAL A 365 4.17 -15.21 3.86
CA VAL A 365 5.02 -14.99 5.04
C VAL A 365 6.50 -15.07 4.68
N TYR A 366 6.92 -16.11 3.95
CA TYR A 366 8.31 -16.28 3.50
C TYR A 366 8.76 -15.13 2.59
N THR A 367 7.91 -14.69 1.65
CA THR A 367 8.25 -13.59 0.74
C THR A 367 8.41 -12.27 1.48
N VAL A 368 7.63 -12.02 2.54
CA VAL A 368 7.80 -10.84 3.39
C VAL A 368 9.10 -10.93 4.19
N ASP A 369 9.40 -12.08 4.79
CA ASP A 369 10.62 -12.26 5.56
C ASP A 369 11.89 -12.10 4.71
N GLU A 370 11.93 -12.68 3.50
CA GLU A 370 13.10 -12.60 2.61
C GLU A 370 13.34 -11.20 2.06
N ASN A 371 12.28 -10.48 1.68
CA ASN A 371 12.43 -9.16 1.04
C ASN A 371 12.76 -8.06 2.05
N TYR A 372 12.36 -8.20 3.31
CA TYR A 372 12.49 -7.12 4.29
C TYR A 372 13.46 -7.45 5.44
N LYS A 373 13.91 -8.71 5.57
CA LYS A 373 14.77 -9.17 6.70
C LYS A 373 14.15 -8.77 8.05
N LEU A 374 12.82 -8.85 8.18
CA LEU A 374 12.05 -8.42 9.35
C LEU A 374 11.72 -9.62 10.25
N PRO A 375 12.53 -9.90 11.31
CA PRO A 375 12.37 -11.13 12.08
C PRO A 375 11.08 -11.17 12.92
N GLN A 376 10.54 -10.02 13.37
CA GLN A 376 9.33 -10.02 14.20
C GLN A 376 8.07 -10.26 13.39
N THR A 377 8.08 -9.84 12.12
CA THR A 377 7.02 -10.14 11.16
C THR A 377 6.79 -11.65 11.02
N SER A 378 7.87 -12.45 10.99
CA SER A 378 7.77 -13.92 11.01
C SER A 378 7.07 -14.47 12.26
N VAL A 379 7.41 -13.94 13.44
CA VAL A 379 6.84 -14.39 14.73
C VAL A 379 5.33 -14.12 14.78
N TYR A 380 4.91 -12.92 14.36
CA TYR A 380 3.50 -12.54 14.38
C TYR A 380 2.66 -13.35 13.40
N HIS A 381 3.16 -13.62 12.19
CA HIS A 381 2.44 -14.47 11.24
C HIS A 381 2.28 -15.91 11.75
N LYS A 382 3.24 -16.44 12.53
CA LYS A 382 3.07 -17.73 13.21
C LYS A 382 1.94 -17.69 14.24
N GLU A 383 1.76 -16.58 14.94
CA GLU A 383 0.63 -16.38 15.86
C GLU A 383 -0.71 -16.33 15.12
N ILE A 384 -0.79 -15.62 13.97
CA ILE A 384 -1.98 -15.64 13.11
C ILE A 384 -2.28 -17.06 12.65
N LEU A 385 -1.28 -17.79 12.15
CA LEU A 385 -1.47 -19.17 11.69
C LEU A 385 -1.94 -20.09 12.83
N TYR A 386 -1.43 -19.88 14.05
CA TYR A 386 -1.92 -20.57 15.24
C TYR A 386 -3.39 -20.27 15.51
N LYS A 387 -3.80 -19.00 15.51
CA LYS A 387 -5.21 -18.58 15.67
C LYS A 387 -6.10 -19.25 14.62
N VAL A 388 -5.70 -19.17 13.36
CA VAL A 388 -6.38 -19.83 12.23
C VAL A 388 -6.52 -21.34 12.45
N CYS A 389 -5.45 -22.01 12.90
CA CYS A 389 -5.46 -23.43 13.21
C CYS A 389 -6.49 -23.77 14.30
N MET A 390 -6.48 -23.01 15.40
CA MET A 390 -7.37 -23.23 16.54
C MET A 390 -8.83 -22.99 16.18
N SER A 391 -9.10 -22.00 15.33
CA SER A 391 -10.42 -21.65 14.85
C SER A 391 -10.92 -22.50 13.68
N SER A 392 -10.06 -23.31 13.06
CA SER A 392 -10.44 -24.16 11.94
C SER A 392 -11.37 -25.32 12.35
N PRO A 393 -12.31 -25.72 11.48
CA PRO A 393 -13.15 -26.91 11.66
C PRO A 393 -12.33 -28.17 11.95
N ARG A 394 -12.91 -29.11 12.72
CA ARG A 394 -12.21 -30.32 13.18
C ARG A 394 -11.62 -31.15 12.03
N ASN A 395 -12.30 -31.20 10.88
CA ASN A 395 -11.84 -31.90 9.68
C ASN A 395 -10.67 -31.21 8.97
N LEU A 396 -10.49 -29.90 9.15
CA LEU A 396 -9.43 -29.11 8.51
C LEU A 396 -8.21 -28.93 9.41
N ARG A 397 -8.41 -28.95 10.73
CA ARG A 397 -7.37 -28.75 11.76
C ARG A 397 -6.10 -29.61 11.61
N PRO A 398 -6.16 -30.91 11.22
CA PRO A 398 -4.94 -31.71 11.04
C PRO A 398 -3.97 -31.12 10.01
N HIS A 399 -4.49 -30.48 8.95
CA HIS A 399 -3.67 -29.86 7.91
C HIS A 399 -2.91 -28.64 8.43
N PHE A 400 -3.57 -27.79 9.21
CA PHE A 400 -2.92 -26.65 9.87
C PHE A 400 -1.94 -27.10 10.96
N THR A 401 -2.30 -28.10 11.77
CA THR A 401 -1.48 -28.57 12.89
C THR A 401 -0.17 -29.18 12.41
N SER A 402 -0.22 -30.02 11.37
CA SER A 402 0.99 -30.62 10.78
C SER A 402 1.95 -29.53 10.31
N ARG A 403 1.41 -28.47 9.69
CA ARG A 403 2.23 -27.42 9.11
C ARG A 403 2.75 -26.43 10.14
N TYR A 404 1.92 -26.03 11.10
CA TYR A 404 2.34 -25.22 12.24
C TYR A 404 3.51 -25.88 12.98
N LYS A 405 3.41 -27.18 13.28
CA LYS A 405 4.52 -27.94 13.88
C LYS A 405 5.80 -27.84 13.06
N GLN A 406 5.72 -27.95 11.73
CA GLN A 406 6.90 -27.81 10.86
C GLN A 406 7.53 -26.41 10.93
N LEU A 407 6.71 -25.35 11.04
CA LEU A 407 7.19 -23.96 11.12
C LEU A 407 7.74 -23.57 12.50
N THR A 408 7.31 -24.26 13.56
CA THR A 408 7.77 -24.00 14.94
C THR A 408 8.88 -24.94 15.38
N THR A 409 9.10 -26.06 14.70
CA THR A 409 10.22 -26.96 15.01
C THR A 409 11.51 -26.30 14.51
N PRO A 410 12.56 -26.20 15.34
CA PRO A 410 13.86 -25.74 14.87
C PRO A 410 14.31 -26.61 13.69
N PRO A 411 14.89 -26.04 12.62
CA PRO A 411 15.47 -26.88 11.58
C PRO A 411 16.45 -27.86 12.24
N PRO A 412 16.44 -29.15 11.84
CA PRO A 412 17.36 -30.12 12.43
C PRO A 412 18.77 -29.54 12.35
N GLU A 413 19.52 -29.60 13.46
CA GLU A 413 20.89 -29.13 13.49
C GLU A 413 21.63 -29.78 12.32
N VAL A 414 21.86 -29.00 11.26
CA VAL A 414 22.65 -29.45 10.14
C VAL A 414 24.05 -29.59 10.72
N THR A 415 24.41 -30.82 11.11
CA THR A 415 25.75 -31.19 11.57
C THR A 415 26.73 -30.52 10.63
N ARG A 416 27.54 -29.61 11.19
CA ARG A 416 28.43 -28.67 10.50
C ARG A 416 29.44 -29.35 9.57
N LYS A 417 28.99 -29.85 8.42
CA LYS A 417 29.82 -30.19 7.24
C LYS A 417 29.60 -29.21 6.08
N GLY A 418 28.75 -28.20 6.26
CA GLY A 418 28.43 -27.16 5.28
C GLY A 418 29.52 -26.09 4.97
N PRO A 419 30.50 -25.77 5.85
CA PRO A 419 31.50 -24.74 5.53
C PRO A 419 32.33 -25.07 4.28
N GLU A 420 32.51 -26.35 3.97
CA GLU A 420 33.34 -26.81 2.86
C GLU A 420 32.64 -26.67 1.49
N ILE A 421 31.32 -26.85 1.45
CA ILE A 421 30.52 -26.72 0.23
C ILE A 421 30.29 -25.23 -0.12
N VAL A 422 30.02 -24.38 0.88
CA VAL A 422 29.89 -22.93 0.67
C VAL A 422 31.23 -22.31 0.23
N ARG A 423 32.37 -22.82 0.74
CA ARG A 423 33.72 -22.40 0.32
C ARG A 423 34.04 -22.85 -1.11
N LYS A 424 33.64 -24.07 -1.52
CA LYS A 424 33.78 -24.56 -2.91
C LYS A 424 32.90 -23.78 -3.90
N LEU A 425 31.67 -23.41 -3.52
CA LEU A 425 30.78 -22.62 -4.38
C LEU A 425 31.22 -21.15 -4.55
N ARG A 426 31.87 -20.55 -3.54
CA ARG A 426 32.48 -19.21 -3.67
C ARG A 426 33.71 -19.19 -4.59
N LEU A 427 34.45 -20.29 -4.68
CA LEU A 427 35.59 -20.41 -5.62
C LEU A 427 35.15 -20.56 -7.08
N LEU A 428 33.92 -21.01 -7.34
CA LEU A 428 33.37 -21.15 -8.69
C LEU A 428 32.69 -19.88 -9.24
N LYS A 429 32.53 -18.82 -8.42
CA LYS A 429 31.89 -17.54 -8.82
C LYS A 429 32.88 -16.37 -8.97
N LYS A 430 34.05 -16.58 -9.58
CA LYS A 430 34.84 -15.45 -10.13
C LYS A 430 34.38 -15.18 -11.56
N PRO A 431 33.81 -13.99 -11.89
CA PRO A 431 33.51 -13.64 -13.27
C PRO A 431 34.81 -13.31 -14.00
N ARG A 432 35.12 -14.03 -15.09
CA ARG A 432 36.05 -13.54 -16.12
C ARG A 432 35.32 -12.46 -16.93
N LEU A 433 35.54 -11.20 -16.57
CA LEU A 433 35.24 -10.07 -17.44
C LEU A 433 36.34 -9.97 -18.51
N GLU A 434 36.13 -10.65 -19.63
CA GLU A 434 36.79 -10.31 -20.90
C GLU A 434 35.72 -10.22 -21.99
N PHE A 435 35.03 -9.08 -22.05
CA PHE A 435 34.20 -8.74 -23.20
C PHE A 435 35.08 -8.06 -24.25
N ARG A 436 35.69 -8.86 -25.12
CA ARG A 436 36.40 -8.37 -26.31
C ARG A 436 35.40 -7.91 -27.36
N SER A 437 35.49 -6.63 -27.71
CA SER A 437 34.87 -5.96 -28.83
C SER A 437 35.13 -6.68 -30.17
N ARG A 438 34.10 -7.29 -30.76
CA ARG A 438 34.06 -7.57 -32.21
C ARG A 438 32.61 -7.53 -32.72
N CYS A 439 32.17 -6.38 -33.19
CA CYS A 439 31.19 -6.28 -34.27
C CYS A 439 31.47 -4.99 -35.06
N ARG A 440 32.33 -5.12 -36.08
CA ARG A 440 32.43 -4.17 -37.18
C ARG A 440 31.43 -4.57 -38.27
N HIS A 441 30.69 -3.56 -38.74
CA HIS A 441 30.28 -3.36 -40.13
C HIS A 441 29.23 -4.30 -40.72
N LYS A 442 27.98 -3.82 -40.77
CA LYS A 442 27.20 -3.83 -42.01
C LYS A 442 26.45 -2.51 -42.16
N LYS A 443 27.03 -1.66 -43.01
CA LYS A 443 26.50 -0.42 -43.57
C LYS A 443 25.39 -0.83 -44.55
N LEU A 444 24.13 -0.51 -44.28
CA LEU A 444 23.09 -0.52 -45.32
C LEU A 444 23.01 0.90 -45.89
N ARG A 445 23.42 0.96 -47.15
CA ARG A 445 23.36 2.11 -48.06
C ARG A 445 21.89 2.21 -48.51
N ILE A 446 21.18 3.25 -48.12
CA ILE A 446 19.97 3.68 -48.81
C ILE A 446 20.42 4.73 -49.80
N GLU A 447 20.50 4.33 -51.07
CA GLU A 447 20.59 5.24 -52.20
C GLU A 447 19.21 5.88 -52.38
N ARG A 448 19.14 7.20 -52.21
CA ARG A 448 18.19 8.05 -52.93
C ARG A 448 18.98 8.70 -54.06
N GLN A 449 18.64 8.38 -55.30
CA GLN A 449 18.88 9.24 -56.44
C GLN A 449 17.59 9.31 -57.25
N GLU A 450 17.25 10.57 -57.53
CA GLU A 450 16.46 11.11 -58.66
C GLU A 450 14.97 10.77 -58.75
#